data_AF-A0A563DB73-F1
#
_entry.id   AF-A0A563DB73-F1
#
_cell.length_a   1.000
_cell.length_b   1.000
_cell.length_c   1.000
_cell.angle_alpha   90.00
_cell.angle_beta   90.00
_cell.angle_gamma   90.00
#
_symmetry.space_group_name_H-M   'P 1'
#
loop_
_entity.id
_entity.type
_entity.pdbx_description
1 polymer ?
#
loop_
_entity_poly.entity_id
_entity_poly.type
_entity_poly.pdbx_seq_one_letter_code
_entity_poly.pdbx_strand_id
1 'polypeptide(L)'
;MLRIVKYAGVYMDKELDKKEPYSIGLDIGTGSIGWAVIDDDCKLRRYKHQNMWGAHLFKEADKAATRRSFRSSRRRLARRKRRITLLQQIFDDEIQKIDPHFYLRLSESMLHLGDKNSALELDANILFADHSFTDKSYREKYPTIYHLRSDLFHNTDRQDIRLVYLALHHIIKYRGNFLVEGGVDSVISSFDNQNLQKFMDFIGADERVAKEIKNILLDRSKSRSARKSAIDKQMQLTPSTKEAIKAVVGLKWDAGKLFEDSSLDVKGEFSSKDYEEQRDAIATAIGDENYELVATLESVYQWTVFSQFIRKDSCLSDIMIERYDNYRQDLSDLKALFHKFLSKDGYKSFFHGDTAEFELYNSHKSKNSIDDLYKSIRKRLGNIAKDDLRYQRFEKRAELGEFLARQRIRDNGAIPHQIHQYELEKIIDNQAQYYPFLAQNRDKIISIFTFKLPYYIGPLKTGGNFAWSVKKKDGVIYPWNYDEMIDDEASAEKFIDRMRNHCTYLPDEEVLPKNSLLYQEYEVRNELKNITVNGERLSTDVQNDIVDRLFTMESSVTRKKLIAISIKIRYMILTL
;
A
#
# COMPACT_ATOMS: atom_id res chain seq x y z
N MET A 1 36.78 20.02 -21.42
CA MET A 1 37.08 21.48 -21.46
C MET A 1 36.97 21.92 -22.92
N LEU A 2 35.80 22.38 -23.35
CA LEU A 2 35.59 22.90 -24.72
C LEU A 2 35.74 24.43 -24.68
N ARG A 3 36.75 24.96 -25.37
CA ARG A 3 36.90 26.40 -25.62
C ARG A 3 36.15 26.75 -26.89
N ILE A 4 35.10 27.55 -26.79
CA ILE A 4 34.45 28.19 -27.94
C ILE A 4 34.87 29.65 -27.94
N VAL A 5 35.46 30.13 -29.03
CA VAL A 5 35.82 31.52 -29.25
C VAL A 5 35.11 32.01 -30.50
N LYS A 6 34.28 33.06 -30.37
CA LYS A 6 33.66 33.79 -31.49
C LYS A 6 34.25 35.20 -31.56
N TYR A 7 34.63 35.62 -32.76
CA TYR A 7 34.96 37.01 -33.08
C TYR A 7 33.98 37.57 -34.11
N ALA A 8 33.53 38.79 -33.89
CA ALA A 8 32.92 39.66 -34.89
C ALA A 8 33.48 41.06 -34.64
N GLY A 9 34.09 41.67 -35.67
CA GLY A 9 34.67 43.00 -35.60
C GLY A 9 33.77 44.06 -36.22
N VAL A 10 33.87 45.30 -35.72
CA VAL A 10 33.90 46.57 -36.46
C VAL A 10 34.67 47.59 -35.58
N TYR A 11 35.53 48.39 -36.21
CA TYR A 11 36.52 49.30 -35.63
C TYR A 11 35.95 50.52 -34.87
N MET A 12 36.52 50.83 -33.70
CA MET A 12 36.71 52.19 -33.18
C MET A 12 37.97 52.26 -32.30
N ASP A 13 38.71 53.36 -32.45
CA ASP A 13 40.07 53.66 -31.94
C ASP A 13 40.08 53.99 -30.43
N LYS A 14 40.02 52.96 -29.59
CA LYS A 14 40.57 52.93 -28.24
C LYS A 14 41.42 51.67 -28.16
N GLU A 15 42.58 51.73 -27.49
CA GLU A 15 43.43 50.57 -27.18
C GLU A 15 42.55 49.32 -27.05
N LEU A 16 42.76 48.33 -27.93
CA LEU A 16 42.14 47.02 -27.81
C LEU A 16 42.42 46.53 -26.39
N ASP A 17 41.42 46.68 -25.51
CA ASP A 17 41.43 46.24 -24.13
C ASP A 17 42.11 44.87 -24.13
N LYS A 18 43.33 44.79 -23.59
CA LYS A 18 44.08 43.53 -23.50
C LYS A 18 43.14 42.57 -22.79
N LYS A 19 42.57 41.62 -23.52
CA LYS A 19 41.75 40.56 -22.94
C LYS A 19 42.69 39.67 -22.15
N GLU A 20 42.90 40.02 -20.89
CA GLU A 20 43.70 39.23 -19.99
C GLU A 20 43.01 37.88 -19.78
N PRO A 21 43.75 36.77 -19.90
CA PRO A 21 43.22 35.45 -19.61
C PRO A 21 42.76 35.37 -18.16
N TYR A 22 41.67 34.65 -17.93
CA TYR A 22 41.15 34.39 -16.59
C TYR A 22 40.52 33.00 -16.54
N SER A 23 40.45 32.44 -15.33
CA SER A 23 39.75 31.19 -15.02
C SER A 23 38.58 31.46 -14.08
N ILE A 24 37.51 30.67 -14.21
CA ILE A 24 36.36 30.71 -13.29
C ILE A 24 36.31 29.39 -12.53
N GLY A 25 36.35 29.47 -11.20
CA GLY A 25 36.00 28.36 -10.31
C GLY A 25 34.51 28.42 -9.97
N LEU A 26 33.84 27.27 -9.99
CA LEU A 26 32.44 27.12 -9.61
C LEU A 26 32.31 26.03 -8.55
N ASP A 27 31.61 26.33 -7.45
CA ASP A 27 31.23 25.39 -6.41
C ASP A 27 29.71 25.23 -6.40
N ILE A 28 29.21 24.17 -7.03
CA ILE A 28 27.78 23.98 -7.32
C ILE A 28 27.18 23.05 -6.26
N GLY A 29 26.50 23.63 -5.28
CA GLY A 29 25.73 22.95 -4.25
C GLY A 29 24.22 22.87 -4.56
N THR A 30 23.47 22.22 -3.67
CA THR A 30 22.02 22.00 -3.84
C THR A 30 21.16 23.25 -3.60
N GLY A 31 21.71 24.26 -2.92
CA GLY A 31 21.07 25.55 -2.65
C GLY A 31 21.98 26.75 -2.83
N SER A 32 23.16 26.54 -3.43
CA SER A 32 24.13 27.62 -3.67
C SER A 32 25.02 27.33 -4.87
N ILE A 33 25.42 28.37 -5.60
CA ILE A 33 26.51 28.30 -6.56
C ILE A 33 27.56 29.34 -6.16
N GLY A 34 28.65 28.89 -5.57
CA GLY A 34 29.85 29.67 -5.35
C GLY A 34 30.58 29.91 -6.67
N TRP A 35 31.13 31.10 -6.86
CA TRP A 35 31.94 31.43 -8.02
C TRP A 35 33.11 32.33 -7.61
N ALA A 36 34.24 32.17 -8.30
CA ALA A 36 35.41 33.04 -8.17
C ALA A 36 36.13 33.14 -9.51
N VAL A 37 36.71 34.31 -9.81
CA VAL A 37 37.48 34.55 -11.03
C VAL A 37 38.93 34.82 -10.64
N ILE A 38 39.86 34.05 -11.21
CA ILE A 38 41.30 34.17 -10.97
C ILE A 38 42.06 34.49 -12.26
N ASP A 39 43.20 35.16 -12.16
CA ASP A 39 44.20 35.22 -13.25
C ASP A 39 45.10 33.98 -13.27
N ASP A 40 46.06 33.99 -14.20
CA ASP A 40 47.06 32.93 -14.37
C ASP A 40 48.04 32.82 -13.18
N ASP A 41 48.15 33.85 -12.33
CA ASP A 41 48.93 33.83 -11.09
C ASP A 41 48.12 33.29 -9.89
N CYS A 42 46.94 32.73 -10.14
CA CYS A 42 45.99 32.26 -9.13
C CYS A 42 45.51 33.36 -8.17
N LYS A 43 45.54 34.63 -8.59
CA LYS A 43 45.05 35.76 -7.79
C LYS A 43 43.62 36.10 -8.16
N LEU A 44 42.84 36.46 -7.15
CA LEU A 44 41.44 36.83 -7.33
C LEU A 44 41.35 38.15 -8.11
N ARG A 45 40.60 38.11 -9.22
CA ARG A 45 40.37 39.28 -10.07
C ARG A 45 39.48 40.29 -9.37
N ARG A 46 39.69 41.56 -9.70
CA ARG A 46 38.82 42.66 -9.28
C ARG A 46 38.23 43.36 -10.50
N TYR A 47 36.96 43.71 -10.42
CA TYR A 47 36.28 44.53 -11.43
C TYR A 47 35.52 45.64 -10.73
N LYS A 48 35.70 46.89 -11.18
CA LYS A 48 35.08 48.09 -10.56
C LYS A 48 35.22 48.11 -9.03
N HIS A 49 36.44 47.87 -8.54
CA HIS A 49 36.81 47.79 -7.11
C HIS A 49 36.18 46.64 -6.30
N GLN A 50 35.39 45.76 -6.91
CA GLN A 50 34.85 44.58 -6.25
C GLN A 50 35.66 43.33 -6.60
N ASN A 51 35.85 42.46 -5.61
CA ASN A 51 36.44 41.14 -5.84
C ASN A 51 35.45 40.31 -6.65
N MET A 52 35.94 39.64 -7.69
CA MET A 52 35.11 38.80 -8.56
C MET A 52 34.92 37.41 -7.96
N TRP A 53 34.23 37.36 -6.83
CA TRP A 53 33.77 36.15 -6.18
C TRP A 53 32.42 36.39 -5.51
N GLY A 54 31.70 35.31 -5.26
CA GLY A 54 30.46 35.36 -4.51
C GLY A 54 29.76 34.03 -4.49
N ALA A 55 28.53 34.02 -3.99
CA ALA A 55 27.66 32.87 -4.05
C ALA A 55 26.25 33.30 -4.43
N HIS A 56 25.64 32.60 -5.38
CA HIS A 56 24.21 32.71 -5.65
C HIS A 56 23.46 31.70 -4.79
N LEU A 57 22.66 32.16 -3.83
CA LEU A 57 21.84 31.30 -2.97
C LEU A 57 20.44 31.15 -3.57
N PHE A 58 19.91 29.93 -3.56
CA PHE A 58 18.56 29.62 -4.00
C PHE A 58 17.95 28.52 -3.14
N LYS A 59 16.61 28.41 -3.18
CA LYS A 59 15.91 27.33 -2.49
C LYS A 59 16.17 26.02 -3.21
N GLU A 60 16.55 24.98 -2.48
CA GLU A 60 16.70 23.62 -3.00
C GLU A 60 15.42 23.18 -3.75
N ALA A 61 15.62 22.51 -4.89
CA ALA A 61 14.52 22.06 -5.73
C ALA A 61 13.73 20.91 -5.07
N ASP A 62 12.41 21.07 -5.00
CA ASP A 62 11.53 20.02 -4.49
C ASP A 62 11.51 18.79 -5.42
N LYS A 63 11.63 17.58 -4.86
CA LYS A 63 11.52 16.33 -5.62
C LYS A 63 10.13 16.18 -6.25
N ALA A 64 10.07 15.66 -7.47
CA ALA A 64 8.80 15.40 -8.18
C ALA A 64 7.89 14.35 -7.50
N ALA A 65 8.41 13.59 -6.53
CA ALA A 65 7.69 12.57 -5.77
C ALA A 65 6.42 13.13 -5.08
N THR A 66 6.50 14.32 -4.47
CA THR A 66 5.36 14.97 -3.83
C THR A 66 4.24 15.27 -4.84
N ARG A 67 4.61 15.81 -6.01
CA ARG A 67 3.66 16.08 -7.10
C ARG A 67 3.04 14.79 -7.66
N ARG A 68 3.82 13.69 -7.72
CA ARG A 68 3.31 12.35 -8.11
C ARG A 68 2.27 11.85 -7.11
N SER A 69 2.52 11.95 -5.80
CA SER A 69 1.57 11.53 -4.75
C SER A 69 0.23 12.27 -4.85
N PHE A 70 0.25 13.60 -4.97
CA PHE A 70 -0.99 14.38 -5.14
C PHE A 70 -1.76 14.02 -6.41
N ARG A 71 -1.06 13.75 -7.52
CA ARG A 71 -1.68 13.32 -8.78
C ARG A 71 -2.36 11.95 -8.65
N SER A 72 -1.71 10.99 -8.01
CA SER A 72 -2.28 9.66 -7.73
C SER A 72 -3.53 9.76 -6.86
N SER A 73 -3.46 10.54 -5.77
CA SER A 73 -4.60 10.78 -4.88
C SER A 73 -5.81 11.38 -5.60
N ARG A 74 -5.61 12.41 -6.44
CA ARG A 74 -6.70 12.99 -7.24
C ARG A 74 -7.37 11.98 -8.16
N ARG A 75 -6.57 11.15 -8.85
CA ARG A 75 -7.09 10.09 -9.74
C ARG A 75 -7.89 9.04 -8.95
N ARG A 76 -7.38 8.61 -7.79
CA ARG A 76 -8.05 7.66 -6.90
C ARG A 76 -9.41 8.20 -6.42
N LEU A 77 -9.46 9.46 -5.98
CA LEU A 77 -10.70 10.12 -5.56
C LEU A 77 -11.71 10.24 -6.70
N ALA A 78 -11.26 10.64 -7.89
CA ALA A 78 -12.12 10.74 -9.08
C ALA A 78 -12.70 9.37 -9.49
N ARG A 79 -11.87 8.31 -9.51
CA ARG A 79 -12.31 6.94 -9.82
C ARG A 79 -13.28 6.40 -8.76
N ARG A 80 -13.04 6.70 -7.47
CA ARG A 80 -13.98 6.36 -6.40
C ARG A 80 -15.33 7.04 -6.60
N LYS A 81 -15.35 8.33 -6.94
CA LYS A 81 -16.59 9.06 -7.28
C LYS A 81 -17.28 8.41 -8.48
N ARG A 82 -16.54 8.08 -9.53
CA ARG A 82 -17.08 7.42 -10.74
C ARG A 82 -17.74 6.09 -10.42
N ARG A 83 -17.14 5.23 -9.58
CA ARG A 83 -17.76 3.95 -9.16
C ARG A 83 -19.13 4.17 -8.52
N ILE A 84 -19.25 5.17 -7.65
CA ILE A 84 -20.52 5.52 -7.02
C ILE A 84 -21.52 6.06 -8.04
N THR A 85 -21.10 6.91 -8.96
CA THR A 85 -21.97 7.38 -10.05
C THR A 85 -22.48 6.23 -10.92
N LEU A 86 -21.65 5.24 -11.25
CA LEU A 86 -22.10 4.07 -12.01
C LEU A 86 -23.11 3.23 -11.23
N LEU A 87 -22.90 3.05 -9.93
CA LEU A 87 -23.87 2.36 -9.07
C LEU A 87 -25.20 3.14 -9.01
N GLN A 88 -25.15 4.47 -8.84
CA GLN A 88 -26.34 5.31 -8.86
C GLN A 88 -27.11 5.16 -10.17
N GLN A 89 -26.44 5.20 -11.32
CA GLN A 89 -27.06 4.99 -12.63
C GLN A 89 -27.78 3.65 -12.76
N ILE A 90 -27.28 2.59 -12.13
CA ILE A 90 -27.93 1.27 -12.15
C ILE A 90 -29.18 1.26 -11.26
N PHE A 91 -29.20 2.02 -10.17
CA PHE A 91 -30.30 2.05 -9.19
C PHE A 91 -31.34 3.15 -9.45
N ASP A 92 -31.06 4.07 -10.37
CA ASP A 92 -31.77 5.34 -10.49
C ASP A 92 -33.27 5.17 -10.69
N ASP A 93 -33.66 4.38 -11.70
CA ASP A 93 -35.06 4.15 -12.04
C ASP A 93 -35.86 3.57 -10.86
N GLU A 94 -35.28 2.64 -10.09
CA GLU A 94 -35.98 2.01 -8.97
C GLU A 94 -36.05 2.90 -7.73
N ILE A 95 -35.01 3.70 -7.46
CA ILE A 95 -35.05 4.66 -6.36
C ILE A 95 -36.01 5.79 -6.67
N GLN A 96 -36.01 6.34 -7.89
CA GLN A 96 -36.90 7.45 -8.26
C GLN A 96 -38.38 7.09 -8.17
N LYS A 97 -38.76 5.83 -8.41
CA LYS A 97 -40.14 5.36 -8.26
C LYS A 97 -40.67 5.50 -6.83
N ILE A 98 -39.79 5.44 -5.83
CA ILE A 98 -40.15 5.48 -4.40
C ILE A 98 -39.83 6.85 -3.81
N ASP A 99 -38.70 7.44 -4.20
CA ASP A 99 -38.17 8.67 -3.60
C ASP A 99 -37.33 9.46 -4.63
N PRO A 100 -37.97 10.30 -5.46
CA PRO A 100 -37.30 11.11 -6.47
C PRO A 100 -36.21 12.04 -5.95
N HIS A 101 -36.27 12.41 -4.67
CA HIS A 101 -35.36 13.38 -4.04
C HIS A 101 -34.22 12.72 -3.26
N PHE A 102 -34.16 11.37 -3.18
CA PHE A 102 -33.17 10.64 -2.40
C PHE A 102 -31.73 11.04 -2.73
N TYR A 103 -31.35 11.01 -4.02
CA TYR A 103 -29.99 11.36 -4.43
C TYR A 103 -29.68 12.85 -4.29
N LEU A 104 -30.68 13.71 -4.43
CA LEU A 104 -30.53 15.15 -4.22
C LEU A 104 -30.16 15.43 -2.75
N ARG A 105 -30.92 14.86 -1.80
CA ARG A 105 -30.61 14.98 -0.36
C ARG A 105 -29.22 14.45 -0.02
N LEU A 106 -28.82 13.32 -0.61
CA LEU A 106 -27.48 12.75 -0.41
C LEU A 106 -26.37 13.67 -0.96
N SER A 107 -26.60 14.32 -2.10
CA SER A 107 -25.62 15.21 -2.73
C SER A 107 -25.46 16.55 -1.99
N GLU A 108 -26.55 17.05 -1.40
CA GLU A 108 -26.62 18.32 -0.68
C GLU A 108 -26.46 18.14 0.84
N SER A 109 -26.11 16.95 1.32
CA SER A 109 -26.00 16.66 2.76
C SER A 109 -24.96 17.50 3.50
N MET A 110 -24.03 18.11 2.77
CA MET A 110 -22.97 18.98 3.30
C MET A 110 -23.34 20.47 3.25
N LEU A 111 -24.42 20.84 2.58
CA LEU A 111 -24.85 22.22 2.44
C LEU A 111 -25.56 22.69 3.71
N HIS A 112 -25.45 23.99 3.99
CA HIS A 112 -26.26 24.62 5.02
C HIS A 112 -27.74 24.57 4.61
N LEU A 113 -28.66 24.54 5.59
CA LEU A 113 -30.10 24.38 5.32
C LEU A 113 -30.64 25.43 4.32
N GLY A 114 -30.14 26.67 4.39
CA GLY A 114 -30.52 27.75 3.46
C GLY A 114 -29.96 27.64 2.04
N ASP A 115 -28.96 26.78 1.81
CA ASP A 115 -28.35 26.56 0.49
C ASP A 115 -28.91 25.31 -0.22
N LYS A 116 -29.79 24.56 0.47
CA LYS A 116 -30.41 23.36 -0.10
C LYS A 116 -31.47 23.74 -1.13
N ASN A 117 -31.66 22.84 -2.10
CA ASN A 117 -32.67 23.00 -3.13
C ASN A 117 -34.08 23.14 -2.51
N SER A 118 -34.88 24.07 -3.01
CA SER A 118 -36.25 24.33 -2.53
C SER A 118 -37.22 23.16 -2.71
N ALA A 119 -36.89 22.19 -3.57
CA ALA A 119 -37.65 20.96 -3.74
C ALA A 119 -37.46 19.97 -2.57
N LEU A 120 -36.45 20.16 -1.73
CA LEU A 120 -36.26 19.37 -0.53
C LEU A 120 -37.14 19.90 0.59
N GLU A 121 -37.85 19.01 1.28
CA GLU A 121 -38.46 19.37 2.55
C GLU A 121 -37.36 19.85 3.50
N LEU A 122 -37.56 21.01 4.12
CA LEU A 122 -36.62 21.62 5.06
C LEU A 122 -36.68 20.92 6.43
N ASP A 123 -36.71 19.59 6.42
CA ASP A 123 -36.67 18.78 7.63
C ASP A 123 -35.21 18.38 7.95
N ALA A 124 -35.03 17.80 9.15
CA ALA A 124 -33.71 17.38 9.61
C ALA A 124 -33.22 16.09 8.94
N ASN A 125 -33.99 15.46 8.05
CA ASN A 125 -33.70 14.15 7.50
C ASN A 125 -32.90 14.25 6.20
N ILE A 126 -31.84 13.44 6.10
CA ILE A 126 -30.92 13.43 4.95
C ILE A 126 -31.18 12.21 4.08
N LEU A 127 -31.43 11.04 4.67
CA LEU A 127 -31.57 9.78 3.93
C LEU A 127 -33.04 9.45 3.69
N PHE A 128 -33.86 9.48 4.74
CA PHE A 128 -35.25 9.05 4.74
C PHE A 128 -36.14 10.14 5.33
N ALA A 129 -37.05 10.67 4.51
CA ALA A 129 -38.04 11.67 4.87
C ALA A 129 -39.47 11.11 4.75
N ASP A 130 -39.63 9.79 4.84
CA ASP A 130 -40.95 9.18 4.73
C ASP A 130 -41.71 9.32 6.05
N HIS A 131 -43.04 9.34 5.98
CA HIS A 131 -43.89 9.48 7.17
C HIS A 131 -43.65 8.37 8.22
N SER A 132 -43.47 7.12 7.77
CA SER A 132 -43.27 5.95 8.64
C SER A 132 -41.81 5.54 8.80
N PHE A 133 -40.88 6.13 8.04
CA PHE A 133 -39.46 5.78 8.07
C PHE A 133 -38.60 7.03 7.86
N THR A 134 -37.91 7.43 8.93
CA THR A 134 -37.07 8.63 9.00
C THR A 134 -35.63 8.28 9.34
N ASP A 135 -34.70 9.24 9.21
CA ASP A 135 -33.30 9.08 9.63
C ASP A 135 -33.17 8.63 11.09
N LYS A 136 -34.08 9.08 11.97
CA LYS A 136 -34.13 8.65 13.37
C LYS A 136 -34.41 7.15 13.47
N SER A 137 -35.52 6.70 12.85
CA SER A 137 -35.89 5.28 12.86
C SER A 137 -34.84 4.40 12.18
N TYR A 138 -34.20 4.89 11.11
CA TYR A 138 -33.09 4.22 10.45
C TYR A 138 -31.90 4.01 11.39
N ARG A 139 -31.52 5.03 12.17
CA ARG A 139 -30.40 4.94 13.13
C ARG A 139 -30.73 4.10 14.36
N GLU A 140 -31.98 4.09 14.79
CA GLU A 140 -32.45 3.22 15.88
C GLU A 140 -32.43 1.75 15.44
N LYS A 141 -32.88 1.45 14.21
CA LYS A 141 -32.84 0.10 13.63
C LYS A 141 -31.41 -0.34 13.30
N TYR A 142 -30.60 0.57 12.76
CA TYR A 142 -29.23 0.30 12.32
C TYR A 142 -28.25 1.33 12.90
N PRO A 143 -27.73 1.10 14.11
CA PRO A 143 -26.81 2.03 14.77
C PRO A 143 -25.54 2.35 13.97
N THR A 144 -25.13 1.41 13.10
CA THR A 144 -23.99 1.58 12.19
C THR A 144 -24.32 0.97 10.83
N ILE A 145 -23.63 1.40 9.78
CA ILE A 145 -23.80 0.83 8.42
C ILE A 145 -23.55 -0.69 8.37
N TYR A 146 -22.78 -1.23 9.32
CA TYR A 146 -22.53 -2.67 9.41
C TYR A 146 -23.75 -3.42 9.94
N HIS A 147 -24.58 -2.83 10.81
CA HIS A 147 -25.86 -3.44 11.18
C HIS A 147 -26.76 -3.60 9.96
N LEU A 148 -26.85 -2.57 9.11
CA LEU A 148 -27.61 -2.64 7.87
C LEU A 148 -27.09 -3.73 6.93
N ARG A 149 -25.77 -3.78 6.71
CA ARG A 149 -25.20 -4.75 5.79
C ARG A 149 -25.31 -6.20 6.31
N SER A 150 -25.14 -6.41 7.62
CA SER A 150 -25.34 -7.72 8.27
C SER A 150 -26.80 -8.17 8.16
N ASP A 151 -27.76 -7.27 8.40
CA ASP A 151 -29.18 -7.57 8.20
C ASP A 151 -29.46 -7.97 6.75
N LEU A 152 -29.01 -7.19 5.76
CA LEU A 152 -29.18 -7.54 4.34
C LEU A 152 -28.46 -8.83 3.91
N PHE A 153 -27.39 -9.20 4.61
CA PHE A 153 -26.63 -10.41 4.34
C PHE A 153 -27.36 -11.66 4.85
N HIS A 154 -27.96 -11.59 6.05
CA HIS A 154 -28.63 -12.73 6.69
C HIS A 154 -30.13 -12.81 6.37
N ASN A 155 -30.77 -11.66 6.18
CA ASN A 155 -32.19 -11.54 5.93
C ASN A 155 -32.50 -11.67 4.44
N THR A 156 -33.31 -12.67 4.10
CA THR A 156 -33.73 -12.94 2.73
C THR A 156 -35.06 -12.28 2.38
N ASP A 157 -35.72 -11.59 3.32
CA ASP A 157 -36.95 -10.85 3.06
C ASP A 157 -36.70 -9.61 2.20
N ARG A 158 -37.76 -9.13 1.53
CA ARG A 158 -37.73 -7.90 0.75
C ARG A 158 -37.39 -6.68 1.62
N GLN A 159 -36.32 -5.97 1.31
CA GLN A 159 -35.94 -4.73 1.98
C GLN A 159 -36.18 -3.50 1.09
N ASP A 160 -36.27 -2.32 1.71
CA ASP A 160 -36.32 -1.04 0.98
C ASP A 160 -35.09 -0.88 0.06
N ILE A 161 -35.31 -0.57 -1.21
CA ILE A 161 -34.24 -0.50 -2.21
C ILE A 161 -33.19 0.58 -1.89
N ARG A 162 -33.57 1.64 -1.18
CA ARG A 162 -32.63 2.69 -0.72
C ARG A 162 -31.67 2.14 0.33
N LEU A 163 -32.12 1.22 1.19
CA LEU A 163 -31.26 0.52 2.15
C LEU A 163 -30.26 -0.41 1.44
N VAL A 164 -30.73 -1.16 0.44
CA VAL A 164 -29.86 -1.99 -0.42
C VAL A 164 -28.80 -1.12 -1.09
N TYR A 165 -29.19 0.01 -1.69
CA TYR A 165 -28.27 0.97 -2.30
C TYR A 165 -27.22 1.48 -1.29
N LEU A 166 -27.62 1.88 -0.07
CA LEU A 166 -26.70 2.40 0.94
C LEU A 166 -25.65 1.36 1.36
N ALA A 167 -26.04 0.10 1.47
CA ALA A 167 -25.13 -1.01 1.77
C ALA A 167 -24.12 -1.24 0.65
N LEU A 168 -24.56 -1.42 -0.60
CA LEU A 168 -23.67 -1.62 -1.76
C LEU A 168 -22.80 -0.39 -2.01
N HIS A 169 -23.34 0.82 -1.86
CA HIS A 169 -22.60 2.08 -1.94
C HIS A 169 -21.44 2.10 -0.94
N HIS A 170 -21.69 1.70 0.32
CA HIS A 170 -20.63 1.64 1.33
C HIS A 170 -19.54 0.63 0.95
N ILE A 171 -19.92 -0.57 0.53
CA ILE A 171 -18.99 -1.63 0.14
C ILE A 171 -18.12 -1.18 -1.06
N ILE A 172 -18.72 -0.64 -2.12
CA ILE A 172 -18.01 -0.16 -3.32
C ILE A 172 -17.11 1.06 -3.03
N LYS A 173 -17.51 1.94 -2.11
CA LYS A 173 -16.72 3.11 -1.71
C LYS A 173 -15.48 2.71 -0.92
N TYR A 174 -15.58 1.69 -0.08
CA TYR A 174 -14.55 1.22 0.85
C TYR A 174 -14.20 -0.25 0.59
N ARG A 175 -13.83 -0.56 -0.65
CA ARG A 175 -13.73 -1.92 -1.20
C ARG A 175 -12.52 -2.77 -0.78
N GLY A 176 -11.78 -2.40 0.26
CA GLY A 176 -10.55 -3.12 0.65
C GLY A 176 -9.37 -2.97 -0.32
N ASN A 177 -8.27 -3.69 -0.05
CA ASN A 177 -7.06 -3.74 -0.87
C ASN A 177 -7.09 -4.89 -1.90
N PHE A 178 -6.23 -4.80 -2.92
CA PHE A 178 -6.08 -5.77 -4.02
C PHE A 178 -4.72 -6.47 -3.99
N LEU A 179 -4.26 -6.85 -2.80
CA LEU A 179 -2.95 -7.50 -2.61
C LEU A 179 -3.03 -9.03 -2.75
N VAL A 180 -4.19 -9.60 -2.46
CA VAL A 180 -4.45 -11.04 -2.64
C VAL A 180 -5.10 -11.25 -4.01
N GLU A 181 -4.53 -12.15 -4.79
CA GLU A 181 -5.09 -12.57 -6.08
C GLU A 181 -6.08 -13.73 -5.90
N GLY A 182 -7.04 -13.86 -6.83
CA GLY A 182 -8.08 -14.90 -6.79
C GLY A 182 -9.41 -14.46 -6.16
N GLY A 183 -10.42 -15.33 -6.35
CA GLY A 183 -11.80 -15.14 -5.85
C GLY A 183 -11.97 -15.55 -4.39
N VAL A 184 -13.14 -15.26 -3.82
CA VAL A 184 -13.45 -15.58 -2.41
C VAL A 184 -13.23 -17.07 -2.12
N ASP A 185 -13.77 -17.93 -2.98
CA ASP A 185 -13.66 -19.39 -2.82
C ASP A 185 -12.22 -19.86 -2.94
N SER A 186 -11.42 -19.30 -3.86
CA SER A 186 -10.01 -19.62 -3.93
C SER A 186 -9.28 -19.13 -2.68
N VAL A 187 -9.49 -17.93 -2.15
CA VAL A 187 -8.79 -17.53 -0.91
C VAL A 187 -9.20 -18.40 0.30
N ILE A 188 -10.46 -18.89 0.33
CA ILE A 188 -10.93 -19.83 1.36
C ILE A 188 -10.36 -21.26 1.16
N SER A 189 -10.22 -21.72 -0.09
CA SER A 189 -9.84 -23.10 -0.44
C SER A 189 -8.35 -23.27 -0.79
N SER A 190 -7.79 -22.34 -1.54
CA SER A 190 -6.36 -22.09 -1.72
C SER A 190 -5.84 -21.37 -0.49
N PHE A 191 -5.79 -22.12 0.60
CA PHE A 191 -4.63 -22.02 1.49
C PHE A 191 -3.42 -22.00 0.58
N ASP A 192 -2.74 -20.87 0.46
CA ASP A 192 -1.44 -20.84 -0.20
C ASP A 192 -0.43 -21.50 0.76
N ASN A 193 -0.61 -22.81 0.90
CA ASN A 193 0.22 -23.67 1.71
C ASN A 193 1.66 -23.59 1.19
N GLN A 194 1.85 -23.22 -0.08
CA GLN A 194 3.18 -23.02 -0.66
C GLN A 194 3.86 -21.79 -0.07
N ASN A 195 3.23 -20.62 -0.03
CA ASN A 195 3.84 -19.43 0.60
C ASN A 195 4.00 -19.58 2.12
N LEU A 196 3.04 -20.22 2.80
CA LEU A 196 3.21 -20.56 4.21
C LEU A 196 4.37 -21.54 4.40
N GLN A 197 4.49 -22.57 3.57
CA GLN A 197 5.59 -23.54 3.63
C GLN A 197 6.93 -22.87 3.32
N LYS A 198 7.03 -22.06 2.26
CA LYS A 198 8.22 -21.25 1.94
C LYS A 198 8.65 -20.39 3.14
N PHE A 199 7.70 -19.78 3.84
CA PHE A 199 7.99 -19.04 5.07
C PHE A 199 8.51 -19.96 6.19
N MET A 200 7.86 -21.11 6.43
CA MET A 200 8.30 -22.08 7.43
C MET A 200 9.70 -22.62 7.13
N ASP A 201 9.98 -22.94 5.87
CA ASP A 201 11.29 -23.39 5.39
C ASP A 201 12.34 -22.29 5.57
N PHE A 202 11.99 -21.04 5.24
CA PHE A 202 12.87 -19.89 5.43
C PHE A 202 13.28 -19.68 6.89
N ILE A 203 12.34 -19.84 7.83
CA ILE A 203 12.67 -19.73 9.27
C ILE A 203 13.28 -21.02 9.85
N GLY A 204 13.32 -22.11 9.08
CA GLY A 204 13.84 -23.41 9.50
C GLY A 204 12.92 -24.15 10.48
N ALA A 205 11.62 -23.93 10.41
CA ALA A 205 10.65 -24.58 11.30
C ALA A 205 10.32 -25.99 10.82
N ASP A 206 10.51 -26.99 11.68
CA ASP A 206 10.02 -28.36 11.42
C ASP A 206 8.48 -28.42 11.46
N GLU A 207 7.92 -29.56 11.06
CA GLU A 207 6.46 -29.74 10.96
C GLU A 207 5.70 -29.45 12.27
N ARG A 208 6.29 -29.82 13.42
CA ARG A 208 5.69 -29.58 14.73
C ARG A 208 5.72 -28.10 15.07
N VAL A 209 6.88 -27.45 14.95
CA VAL A 209 7.06 -26.02 15.21
C VAL A 209 6.20 -25.19 14.26
N ALA A 210 6.13 -25.56 12.98
CA ALA A 210 5.29 -24.89 11.98
C ALA A 210 3.81 -24.88 12.38
N LYS A 211 3.29 -26.00 12.92
CA LYS A 211 1.92 -26.09 13.43
C LYS A 211 1.68 -25.18 14.63
N GLU A 212 2.64 -25.08 15.55
CA GLU A 212 2.57 -24.20 16.71
C GLU A 212 2.61 -22.72 16.29
N ILE A 213 3.51 -22.34 15.37
CA ILE A 213 3.60 -20.99 14.79
C ILE A 213 2.28 -20.62 14.09
N LYS A 214 1.71 -21.53 13.30
CA LYS A 214 0.41 -21.31 12.64
C LYS A 214 -0.69 -20.97 13.66
N ASN A 215 -0.75 -21.70 14.76
CA ASN A 215 -1.72 -21.42 15.83
C ASN A 215 -1.47 -20.06 16.48
N ILE A 216 -0.21 -19.69 16.71
CA ILE A 216 0.15 -18.37 17.28
C ILE A 216 -0.23 -17.24 16.34
N LEU A 217 0.02 -17.38 15.03
CA LEU A 217 -0.33 -16.36 14.03
C LEU A 217 -1.83 -16.08 14.00
N LEU A 218 -2.66 -17.11 14.22
CA LEU A 218 -4.12 -17.03 14.23
C LEU A 218 -4.72 -16.65 15.60
N ASP A 219 -3.91 -16.59 16.66
CA ASP A 219 -4.38 -16.31 18.01
C ASP A 219 -4.77 -14.84 18.20
N ARG A 220 -6.08 -14.58 18.19
CA ARG A 220 -6.68 -13.25 18.36
C ARG A 220 -6.57 -12.73 19.79
N SER A 221 -6.21 -13.56 20.77
CA SER A 221 -6.01 -13.14 22.16
C SER A 221 -4.66 -12.47 22.41
N LYS A 222 -3.80 -12.39 21.39
CA LYS A 222 -2.44 -11.84 21.49
C LYS A 222 -2.25 -10.66 20.54
N SER A 223 -1.65 -9.59 21.04
CA SER A 223 -1.20 -8.45 20.22
C SER A 223 -0.15 -8.90 19.20
N ARG A 224 0.10 -8.09 18.15
CA ARG A 224 1.14 -8.39 17.14
C ARG A 224 2.51 -8.63 17.78
N SER A 225 2.89 -7.79 18.74
CA SER A 225 4.13 -7.91 19.51
C SER A 225 4.14 -9.16 20.39
N ALA A 226 3.02 -9.51 21.01
CA ALA A 226 2.92 -10.72 21.82
C ALA A 226 3.01 -12.00 20.96
N ARG A 227 2.40 -12.01 19.76
CA ARG A 227 2.55 -13.11 18.79
C ARG A 227 4.00 -13.27 18.35
N LYS A 228 4.67 -12.17 18.00
CA LYS A 228 6.11 -12.18 17.69
C LYS A 228 6.93 -12.79 18.82
N SER A 229 6.75 -12.31 20.05
CA SER A 229 7.48 -12.82 21.22
C SER A 229 7.15 -14.28 21.57
N ALA A 230 5.96 -14.77 21.20
CA ALA A 230 5.59 -16.17 21.38
C ALA A 230 6.25 -17.07 20.33
N ILE A 231 6.31 -16.63 19.07
CA ILE A 231 7.04 -17.33 17.99
C ILE A 231 8.55 -17.38 18.31
N ASP A 232 9.11 -16.27 18.80
CA ASP A 232 10.53 -16.19 19.19
C ASP A 232 10.96 -17.25 20.22
N LYS A 233 10.02 -17.77 21.01
CA LYS A 233 10.28 -18.78 22.04
C LYS A 233 10.20 -20.21 21.53
N GLN A 234 9.66 -20.44 20.33
CA GLN A 234 9.47 -21.79 19.80
C GLN A 234 10.75 -22.37 19.20
N MET A 235 11.68 -21.53 18.78
CA MET A 235 12.91 -21.97 18.13
C MET A 235 14.02 -20.93 18.24
N GLN A 236 15.26 -21.34 17.95
CA GLN A 236 16.37 -20.39 17.82
C GLN A 236 16.28 -19.67 16.48
N LEU A 237 16.35 -18.34 16.53
CA LEU A 237 16.16 -17.47 15.36
C LEU A 237 17.36 -16.55 15.15
N THR A 238 17.77 -16.45 13.90
CA THR A 238 18.73 -15.46 13.39
C THR A 238 18.13 -14.04 13.38
N PRO A 239 18.94 -12.98 13.23
CA PRO A 239 18.42 -11.62 13.03
C PRO A 239 17.45 -11.51 11.85
N SER A 240 17.79 -12.12 10.71
CA SER A 240 16.95 -12.15 9.50
C SER A 240 15.58 -12.81 9.74
N THR A 241 15.56 -14.01 10.33
CA THR A 241 14.30 -14.74 10.60
C THR A 241 13.41 -14.02 11.63
N LYS A 242 14.00 -13.36 12.64
CA LYS A 242 13.25 -12.46 13.54
C LYS A 242 12.59 -11.30 12.81
N GLU A 243 13.24 -10.77 11.77
CA GLU A 243 12.68 -9.69 10.95
C GLU A 243 11.56 -10.20 10.04
N ALA A 244 11.70 -11.39 9.47
CA ALA A 244 10.61 -12.07 8.74
C ALA A 244 9.39 -12.31 9.63
N ILE A 245 9.59 -12.74 10.88
CA ILE A 245 8.50 -12.92 11.86
C ILE A 245 7.80 -11.60 12.15
N LYS A 246 8.53 -10.49 12.33
CA LYS A 246 7.92 -9.16 12.47
C LYS A 246 7.03 -8.82 11.27
N ALA A 247 7.51 -9.10 10.06
CA ALA A 247 6.78 -8.82 8.84
C ALA A 247 5.45 -9.59 8.80
N VAL A 248 5.46 -10.92 9.02
CA VAL A 248 4.24 -11.75 8.94
C VAL A 248 3.22 -11.49 10.05
N VAL A 249 3.64 -10.95 11.21
CA VAL A 249 2.68 -10.49 12.24
C VAL A 249 2.15 -9.07 11.97
N GLY A 250 2.64 -8.40 10.92
CA GLY A 250 2.22 -7.07 10.49
C GLY A 250 2.88 -5.91 11.26
N LEU A 251 4.03 -6.15 11.88
CA LEU A 251 4.86 -5.10 12.48
C LEU A 251 5.78 -4.47 11.41
N LYS A 252 6.34 -3.30 11.73
CA LYS A 252 7.34 -2.65 10.89
C LYS A 252 8.60 -3.52 10.81
N TRP A 253 9.04 -3.80 9.59
CA TRP A 253 10.23 -4.58 9.28
C TRP A 253 11.26 -3.76 8.50
N ASP A 254 12.51 -4.23 8.48
CA ASP A 254 13.68 -3.56 7.93
C ASP A 254 14.40 -4.46 6.91
N ALA A 255 14.53 -3.99 5.67
CA ALA A 255 15.09 -4.76 4.56
C ALA A 255 16.56 -5.13 4.81
N GLY A 256 17.38 -4.19 5.29
CA GLY A 256 18.79 -4.46 5.55
C GLY A 256 19.01 -5.50 6.65
N LYS A 257 18.07 -5.62 7.61
CA LYS A 257 18.10 -6.71 8.60
C LYS A 257 17.55 -8.04 8.06
N LEU A 258 16.55 -7.98 7.19
CA LEU A 258 15.93 -9.17 6.59
C LEU A 258 16.91 -9.87 5.65
N PHE A 259 17.67 -9.12 4.85
CA PHE A 259 18.63 -9.66 3.88
C PHE A 259 20.08 -9.61 4.35
N GLU A 260 20.33 -9.12 5.57
CA GLU A 260 21.67 -8.94 6.13
C GLU A 260 22.59 -8.05 5.26
N ASP A 261 21.97 -7.07 4.58
CA ASP A 261 22.63 -6.12 3.67
C ASP A 261 22.41 -4.68 4.15
N SER A 262 23.46 -4.08 4.72
CA SER A 262 23.41 -2.71 5.23
C SER A 262 23.20 -1.62 4.16
N SER A 263 23.31 -1.95 2.87
CA SER A 263 23.02 -1.01 1.78
C SER A 263 21.50 -0.76 1.60
N LEU A 264 20.67 -1.68 2.09
CA LEU A 264 19.21 -1.62 1.98
C LEU A 264 18.57 -0.82 3.12
N ASP A 265 18.49 0.51 3.00
CA ASP A 265 17.77 1.39 3.96
C ASP A 265 16.29 1.54 3.60
N VAL A 266 15.56 0.43 3.60
CA VAL A 266 14.11 0.39 3.33
C VAL A 266 13.37 -0.33 4.44
N LYS A 267 12.21 0.21 4.80
CA LYS A 267 11.34 -0.37 5.83
C LYS A 267 9.94 -0.56 5.28
N GLY A 268 9.31 -1.68 5.64
CA GLY A 268 7.93 -2.00 5.27
C GLY A 268 7.05 -2.23 6.48
N GLU A 269 5.73 -2.12 6.29
CA GLU A 269 4.71 -2.45 7.29
C GLU A 269 3.46 -2.91 6.53
N PHE A 270 3.25 -4.23 6.42
CA PHE A 270 2.14 -4.79 5.64
C PHE A 270 0.76 -4.38 6.16
N SER A 271 0.67 -4.02 7.44
CA SER A 271 -0.56 -3.52 8.08
C SER A 271 -0.85 -2.05 7.79
N SER A 272 0.06 -1.34 7.11
CA SER A 272 -0.13 0.06 6.73
C SER A 272 -1.24 0.20 5.70
N LYS A 273 -2.14 1.16 5.91
CA LYS A 273 -3.21 1.51 4.95
C LYS A 273 -2.69 1.97 3.58
N ASP A 274 -1.43 2.43 3.53
CA ASP A 274 -0.80 2.97 2.33
C ASP A 274 0.23 1.96 1.77
N TYR A 275 0.26 0.73 2.29
CA TYR A 275 1.25 -0.29 1.89
C TYR A 275 1.17 -0.61 0.38
N GLU A 276 -0.04 -0.74 -0.17
CA GLU A 276 -0.23 -0.96 -1.62
C GLU A 276 0.42 0.15 -2.48
N GLU A 277 0.47 1.39 -1.99
CA GLU A 277 1.15 2.51 -2.69
C GLU A 277 2.67 2.51 -2.48
N GLN A 278 3.16 1.88 -1.40
CA GLN A 278 4.59 1.78 -1.04
C GLN A 278 5.26 0.53 -1.63
N ARG A 279 4.48 -0.50 -1.95
CA ARG A 279 4.93 -1.83 -2.40
C ARG A 279 5.92 -1.75 -3.57
N ASP A 280 5.60 -0.98 -4.61
CA ASP A 280 6.48 -0.82 -5.79
C ASP A 280 7.82 -0.15 -5.45
N ALA A 281 7.79 0.85 -4.56
CA ALA A 281 9.00 1.54 -4.13
C ALA A 281 9.90 0.63 -3.29
N ILE A 282 9.29 -0.21 -2.45
CA ILE A 282 10.01 -1.24 -1.70
C ILE A 282 10.63 -2.25 -2.67
N ALA A 283 9.85 -2.80 -3.61
CA ALA A 283 10.32 -3.74 -4.61
C ALA A 283 11.51 -3.20 -5.42
N THR A 284 11.38 -1.97 -5.93
CA THR A 284 12.44 -1.30 -6.70
C THR A 284 13.74 -1.15 -5.90
N ALA A 285 13.62 -0.83 -4.61
CA ALA A 285 14.78 -0.54 -3.79
C ALA A 285 15.51 -1.78 -3.27
N ILE A 286 14.81 -2.92 -3.10
CA ILE A 286 15.42 -4.17 -2.64
C ILE A 286 15.82 -5.10 -3.79
N GLY A 287 15.29 -4.88 -5.00
CA GLY A 287 15.55 -5.70 -6.18
C GLY A 287 14.66 -6.94 -6.27
N ASP A 288 14.47 -7.45 -7.49
CA ASP A 288 13.52 -8.54 -7.79
C ASP A 288 13.84 -9.84 -7.06
N GLU A 289 15.12 -10.19 -6.92
CA GLU A 289 15.58 -11.40 -6.21
C GLU A 289 15.14 -11.39 -4.74
N ASN A 290 15.35 -10.26 -4.04
CA ASN A 290 14.95 -10.10 -2.65
C ASN A 290 13.43 -9.93 -2.50
N TYR A 291 12.77 -9.39 -3.52
CA TYR A 291 11.34 -9.13 -3.48
C TYR A 291 10.50 -10.41 -3.43
N GLU A 292 10.98 -11.53 -3.99
CA GLU A 292 10.27 -12.82 -3.90
C GLU A 292 9.99 -13.21 -2.43
N LEU A 293 10.97 -13.07 -1.54
CA LEU A 293 10.79 -13.33 -0.12
C LEU A 293 9.79 -12.35 0.50
N VAL A 294 9.88 -11.05 0.19
CA VAL A 294 8.94 -10.05 0.71
C VAL A 294 7.50 -10.36 0.28
N ALA A 295 7.29 -10.76 -0.97
CA ALA A 295 5.99 -11.17 -1.49
C ALA A 295 5.46 -12.42 -0.76
N THR A 296 6.34 -13.38 -0.45
CA THR A 296 6.00 -14.55 0.37
C THR A 296 5.53 -14.13 1.77
N LEU A 297 6.28 -13.26 2.46
CA LEU A 297 5.93 -12.76 3.79
C LEU A 297 4.63 -11.93 3.78
N GLU A 298 4.43 -11.13 2.72
CA GLU A 298 3.20 -10.37 2.48
C GLU A 298 2.00 -11.32 2.38
N SER A 299 2.11 -12.36 1.56
CA SER A 299 1.07 -13.39 1.39
C SER A 299 0.69 -14.05 2.71
N VAL A 300 1.68 -14.46 3.52
CA VAL A 300 1.44 -15.04 4.85
C VAL A 300 0.73 -14.04 5.77
N TYR A 301 1.15 -12.77 5.78
CA TYR A 301 0.45 -11.75 6.57
C TYR A 301 -1.01 -11.58 6.12
N GLN A 302 -1.26 -11.42 4.82
CA GLN A 302 -2.62 -11.28 4.28
C GLN A 302 -3.49 -12.49 4.64
N TRP A 303 -2.92 -13.70 4.61
CA TRP A 303 -3.60 -14.91 5.08
C TRP A 303 -3.99 -14.82 6.56
N THR A 304 -3.09 -14.36 7.44
CA THR A 304 -3.44 -14.20 8.86
C THR A 304 -4.59 -13.22 9.06
N VAL A 305 -4.60 -12.12 8.30
CA VAL A 305 -5.67 -11.11 8.36
C VAL A 305 -6.97 -11.71 7.84
N PHE A 306 -6.96 -12.35 6.67
CA PHE A 306 -8.13 -12.95 6.06
C PHE A 306 -8.77 -14.02 6.97
N SER A 307 -7.95 -14.87 7.58
CA SER A 307 -8.38 -15.90 8.54
C SER A 307 -9.02 -15.32 9.83
N GLN A 308 -8.78 -14.04 10.13
CA GLN A 308 -9.47 -13.36 11.23
C GLN A 308 -10.92 -12.97 10.88
N PHE A 309 -11.25 -12.89 9.59
CA PHE A 309 -12.57 -12.49 9.11
C PHE A 309 -13.44 -13.66 8.66
N ILE A 310 -12.84 -14.80 8.27
CA ILE A 310 -13.62 -16.01 7.96
C ILE A 310 -14.20 -16.58 9.25
N ARG A 311 -15.53 -16.67 9.32
CA ARG A 311 -16.25 -17.53 10.25
C ARG A 311 -17.38 -18.19 9.45
N LYS A 312 -17.72 -19.44 9.76
CA LYS A 312 -18.84 -20.12 9.11
C LYS A 312 -20.11 -19.26 9.27
N ASP A 313 -20.85 -19.08 8.17
CA ASP A 313 -22.12 -18.35 8.13
C ASP A 313 -22.04 -16.90 8.68
N SER A 314 -20.89 -16.23 8.53
CA SER A 314 -20.70 -14.85 9.00
C SER A 314 -20.11 -13.96 7.92
N CYS A 315 -20.40 -12.66 8.01
CA CYS A 315 -19.84 -11.62 7.17
C CYS A 315 -18.93 -10.67 7.98
N LEU A 316 -18.17 -9.83 7.28
CA LEU A 316 -17.35 -8.78 7.90
C LEU A 316 -18.17 -7.88 8.82
N SER A 317 -19.42 -7.60 8.43
CA SER A 317 -20.28 -6.72 9.19
C SER A 317 -20.63 -7.27 10.57
N ASP A 318 -20.74 -8.59 10.75
CA ASP A 318 -20.97 -9.20 12.07
C ASP A 318 -19.81 -8.91 13.02
N ILE A 319 -18.58 -9.01 12.52
CA ILE A 319 -17.36 -8.68 13.28
C ILE A 319 -17.32 -7.19 13.64
N MET A 320 -17.79 -6.34 12.75
CA MET A 320 -17.86 -4.91 13.01
C MET A 320 -18.97 -4.56 14.02
N ILE A 321 -20.07 -5.30 14.06
CA ILE A 321 -21.10 -5.22 15.10
C ILE A 321 -20.54 -5.65 16.44
N GLU A 322 -19.82 -6.78 16.51
CA GLU A 322 -19.12 -7.24 17.71
C GLU A 322 -18.19 -6.15 18.28
N ARG A 323 -17.47 -5.44 17.40
CA ARG A 323 -16.64 -4.27 17.80
C ARG A 323 -17.47 -3.12 18.36
N TYR A 324 -18.64 -2.83 17.79
CA TYR A 324 -19.53 -1.79 18.28
C TYR A 324 -20.09 -2.14 19.68
N ASP A 325 -20.52 -3.38 19.88
CA ASP A 325 -21.02 -3.85 21.16
C ASP A 325 -19.92 -3.86 22.24
N ASN A 326 -18.71 -4.30 21.86
CA ASN A 326 -17.55 -4.23 22.74
C ASN A 326 -17.23 -2.78 23.14
N TYR A 327 -17.26 -1.83 22.19
CA TYR A 327 -17.06 -0.41 22.51
C TYR A 327 -18.12 0.09 23.50
N ARG A 328 -19.40 -0.27 23.29
CA ARG A 328 -20.50 0.09 24.18
C ARG A 328 -20.27 -0.44 25.59
N GLN A 329 -19.86 -1.70 25.73
CA GLN A 329 -19.53 -2.29 27.02
C GLN A 329 -18.32 -1.63 27.66
N ASP A 330 -17.25 -1.40 26.90
CA ASP A 330 -16.02 -0.74 27.37
C ASP A 330 -16.33 0.66 27.93
N LEU A 331 -17.18 1.43 27.23
CA LEU A 331 -17.58 2.77 27.68
C LEU A 331 -18.44 2.71 28.95
N SER A 332 -19.37 1.75 29.01
CA SER A 332 -20.19 1.53 30.21
C SER A 332 -19.34 1.16 31.43
N ASP A 333 -18.42 0.21 31.26
CA ASP A 333 -17.46 -0.23 32.27
C ASP A 333 -16.62 0.95 32.77
N LEU A 334 -16.07 1.75 31.84
CA LEU A 334 -15.25 2.91 32.18
C LEU A 334 -16.04 3.96 32.95
N LYS A 335 -17.25 4.32 32.50
CA LYS A 335 -18.11 5.28 33.23
C LYS A 335 -18.43 4.77 34.63
N ALA A 336 -18.74 3.49 34.77
CA ALA A 336 -19.05 2.90 36.06
C ALA A 336 -17.83 2.86 37.00
N LEU A 337 -16.63 2.63 36.49
CA LEU A 337 -15.38 2.75 37.25
C LEU A 337 -15.16 4.20 37.73
N PHE A 338 -15.32 5.18 36.84
CA PHE A 338 -15.17 6.59 37.20
C PHE A 338 -16.20 7.03 38.25
N HIS A 339 -17.46 6.60 38.13
CA HIS A 339 -18.48 6.89 39.14
C HIS A 339 -18.19 6.22 40.50
N LYS A 340 -17.60 5.02 40.51
CA LYS A 340 -17.29 4.29 41.74
C LYS A 340 -16.05 4.82 42.47
N PHE A 341 -15.00 5.17 41.73
CA PHE A 341 -13.68 5.43 42.29
C PHE A 341 -13.23 6.89 42.23
N LEU A 342 -13.91 7.76 41.49
CA LEU A 342 -13.52 9.16 41.30
C LEU A 342 -14.67 10.11 41.64
N SER A 343 -14.31 11.37 41.92
CA SER A 343 -15.29 12.43 42.19
C SER A 343 -16.06 12.83 40.94
N LYS A 344 -17.18 13.54 41.11
CA LYS A 344 -17.94 14.12 39.99
C LYS A 344 -17.07 15.04 39.11
N ASP A 345 -16.14 15.78 39.70
CA ASP A 345 -15.20 16.63 38.96
C ASP A 345 -14.12 15.80 38.23
N GLY A 346 -13.68 14.69 38.84
CA GLY A 346 -12.82 13.70 38.19
C GLY A 346 -13.49 13.06 36.96
N TYR A 347 -14.80 12.78 37.05
CA TYR A 347 -15.60 12.31 35.92
C TYR A 347 -15.73 13.38 34.84
N LYS A 348 -16.16 14.59 35.21
CA LYS A 348 -16.36 15.69 34.25
C LYS A 348 -15.06 16.03 33.53
N SER A 349 -13.96 16.21 34.24
CA SER A 349 -12.67 16.57 33.64
C SER A 349 -12.12 15.55 32.64
N PHE A 350 -12.55 14.28 32.71
CA PHE A 350 -12.13 13.23 31.78
C PHE A 350 -13.07 13.04 30.60
N PHE A 351 -14.39 13.15 30.83
CA PHE A 351 -15.42 12.90 29.81
C PHE A 351 -15.98 14.14 29.12
N HIS A 352 -15.82 15.34 29.70
CA HIS A 352 -16.51 16.54 29.26
C HIS A 352 -15.59 17.76 29.25
N GLY A 353 -15.54 18.45 28.11
CA GLY A 353 -14.76 19.68 27.90
C GLY A 353 -13.71 19.53 26.81
N ASP A 354 -13.31 20.67 26.22
CA ASP A 354 -12.42 20.70 25.05
C ASP A 354 -11.02 20.10 25.28
N THR A 355 -10.62 19.99 26.55
CA THR A 355 -9.33 19.45 26.99
C THR A 355 -9.44 18.08 27.66
N ALA A 356 -10.65 17.53 27.78
CA ALA A 356 -10.91 16.25 28.43
C ALA A 356 -10.34 15.09 27.61
N GLU A 357 -9.66 14.12 28.23
CA GLU A 357 -8.91 13.10 27.47
C GLU A 357 -9.80 12.22 26.58
N PHE A 358 -11.05 11.95 27.01
CA PHE A 358 -12.00 11.19 26.19
C PHE A 358 -12.48 11.99 24.96
N GLU A 359 -12.76 13.29 25.12
CA GLU A 359 -13.14 14.17 24.01
C GLU A 359 -11.97 14.41 23.06
N LEU A 360 -10.77 14.61 23.61
CA LEU A 360 -9.53 14.73 22.86
C LEU A 360 -9.26 13.51 22.00
N TYR A 361 -9.45 12.30 22.54
CA TYR A 361 -9.42 11.06 21.76
C TYR A 361 -10.45 11.17 20.63
N ASN A 362 -11.72 11.42 20.92
CA ASN A 362 -12.81 11.43 19.93
C ASN A 362 -12.71 12.56 18.89
N SER A 363 -11.97 13.64 19.17
CA SER A 363 -11.73 14.73 18.24
C SER A 363 -10.82 14.31 17.08
N HIS A 364 -11.01 14.92 15.90
CA HIS A 364 -10.16 14.71 14.73
C HIS A 364 -8.81 15.46 14.78
N LYS A 365 -8.46 16.07 15.93
CA LYS A 365 -7.18 16.79 16.08
C LYS A 365 -6.05 15.77 16.23
N SER A 366 -5.05 15.86 15.35
CA SER A 366 -4.02 14.85 15.06
C SER A 366 -3.05 14.46 16.19
N LYS A 367 -3.32 14.82 17.45
CA LYS A 367 -2.38 14.64 18.57
C LYS A 367 -2.75 13.54 19.57
N ASN A 368 -3.96 12.99 19.55
CA ASN A 368 -4.42 12.13 20.65
C ASN A 368 -4.53 10.68 20.20
N SER A 369 -3.54 9.87 20.57
CA SER A 369 -3.52 8.44 20.27
C SER A 369 -4.37 7.66 21.27
N ILE A 370 -4.78 6.45 20.89
CA ILE A 370 -5.44 5.52 21.83
C ILE A 370 -4.53 5.18 23.02
N ASP A 371 -3.20 5.20 22.81
CA ASP A 371 -2.21 4.97 23.87
C ASP A 371 -2.22 6.09 24.91
N ASP A 372 -2.46 7.35 24.49
CA ASP A 372 -2.56 8.48 25.42
C ASP A 372 -3.83 8.37 26.28
N LEU A 373 -4.94 7.93 25.69
CA LEU A 373 -6.17 7.63 26.43
C LEU A 373 -5.90 6.53 27.48
N TYR A 374 -5.25 5.42 27.08
CA TYR A 374 -4.93 4.33 28.00
C TYR A 374 -4.00 4.78 29.14
N LYS A 375 -2.98 5.58 28.85
CA LYS A 375 -2.10 6.16 29.89
C LYS A 375 -2.89 7.02 30.87
N SER A 376 -3.84 7.84 30.41
CA SER A 376 -4.68 8.65 31.29
C SER A 376 -5.60 7.80 32.18
N ILE A 377 -6.22 6.76 31.62
CA ILE A 377 -7.03 5.80 32.39
C ILE A 377 -6.20 5.13 33.48
N ARG A 378 -5.02 4.59 33.13
CA ARG A 378 -4.10 3.95 34.08
C ARG A 378 -3.67 4.90 35.19
N LYS A 379 -3.34 6.14 34.86
CA LYS A 379 -2.94 7.16 35.84
C LYS A 379 -4.03 7.43 36.87
N ARG A 380 -5.30 7.42 36.46
CA ARG A 380 -6.44 7.76 37.32
C ARG A 380 -6.97 6.57 38.12
N LEU A 381 -6.94 5.37 37.55
CA LEU A 381 -7.59 4.18 38.12
C LEU A 381 -6.62 3.08 38.59
N GLY A 382 -5.38 3.05 38.10
CA GLY A 382 -4.46 1.91 38.29
C GLY A 382 -4.10 1.57 39.73
N ASN A 383 -4.11 2.56 40.62
CA ASN A 383 -3.83 2.34 42.05
C ASN A 383 -5.09 2.06 42.88
N ILE A 384 -6.27 2.47 42.40
CA ILE A 384 -7.51 2.48 43.19
C ILE A 384 -8.54 1.46 42.72
N ALA A 385 -8.46 0.99 41.48
CA ALA A 385 -9.41 0.06 40.87
C ALA A 385 -8.76 -1.27 40.44
N LYS A 386 -7.52 -1.55 40.85
CA LYS A 386 -6.72 -2.70 40.38
C LYS A 386 -7.44 -4.06 40.51
N ASP A 387 -8.20 -4.24 41.58
CA ASP A 387 -8.92 -5.48 41.88
C ASP A 387 -10.36 -5.49 41.31
N ASP A 388 -10.82 -4.40 40.69
CA ASP A 388 -12.13 -4.36 40.04
C ASP A 388 -12.07 -5.09 38.69
N LEU A 389 -12.99 -6.04 38.48
CA LEU A 389 -13.05 -6.85 37.27
C LEU A 389 -13.14 -6.02 35.98
N ARG A 390 -13.78 -4.84 36.03
CA ARG A 390 -13.87 -3.93 34.87
C ARG A 390 -12.52 -3.31 34.54
N TYR A 391 -11.71 -2.99 35.55
CA TYR A 391 -10.37 -2.45 35.33
C TYR A 391 -9.42 -3.54 34.80
N GLN A 392 -9.52 -4.77 35.31
CA GLN A 392 -8.77 -5.91 34.78
C GLN A 392 -9.15 -6.21 33.31
N ARG A 393 -10.45 -6.12 32.98
CA ARG A 393 -10.94 -6.21 31.59
C ARG A 393 -10.37 -5.08 30.71
N PHE A 394 -10.32 -3.85 31.24
CA PHE A 394 -9.64 -2.73 30.57
C PHE A 394 -8.18 -3.05 30.25
N GLU A 395 -7.38 -3.48 31.24
CA GLU A 395 -5.95 -3.76 31.00
C GLU A 395 -5.75 -4.81 29.91
N LYS A 396 -6.50 -5.93 30.00
CA LYS A 396 -6.44 -7.01 28.99
C LYS A 396 -6.80 -6.51 27.58
N ARG A 397 -7.86 -5.71 27.45
CA ARG A 397 -8.27 -5.18 26.13
C ARG A 397 -7.34 -4.06 25.63
N ALA A 398 -6.77 -3.26 26.54
CA ALA A 398 -5.81 -2.21 26.21
C ALA A 398 -4.49 -2.79 25.69
N GLU A 399 -4.03 -3.92 26.22
CA GLU A 399 -2.86 -4.67 25.69
C GLU A 399 -3.06 -5.10 24.23
N LEU A 400 -4.30 -5.40 23.83
CA LEU A 400 -4.66 -5.75 22.46
C LEU A 400 -4.93 -4.53 21.57
N GLY A 401 -4.98 -3.32 22.14
CA GLY A 401 -5.39 -2.13 21.42
C GLY A 401 -6.88 -2.09 21.09
N GLU A 402 -7.71 -2.88 21.78
CA GLU A 402 -9.13 -3.10 21.46
C GLU A 402 -10.10 -2.38 22.39
N PHE A 403 -9.62 -1.78 23.49
CA PHE A 403 -10.47 -1.06 24.44
C PHE A 403 -10.92 0.29 23.85
N LEU A 404 -12.22 0.53 23.75
CA LEU A 404 -12.76 1.73 23.10
C LEU A 404 -12.23 1.95 21.66
N ALA A 405 -11.91 0.87 20.95
CA ALA A 405 -11.47 0.92 19.57
C ALA A 405 -12.63 1.29 18.63
N ARG A 406 -12.39 2.24 17.71
CA ARG A 406 -13.42 2.66 16.72
C ARG A 406 -13.58 1.62 15.62
N GLN A 407 -14.75 1.57 14.99
CA GLN A 407 -14.97 0.70 13.83
C GLN A 407 -14.14 1.11 12.60
N ARG A 408 -13.86 2.41 12.43
CA ARG A 408 -13.01 2.93 11.34
C ARG A 408 -11.63 3.27 11.89
N ILE A 409 -10.71 2.33 11.74
CA ILE A 409 -9.29 2.48 12.12
C ILE A 409 -8.39 2.33 10.89
N ARG A 410 -7.15 2.80 11.01
CA ARG A 410 -6.12 2.72 9.98
C ARG A 410 -5.97 1.27 9.45
N ASP A 411 -6.01 0.31 10.36
CA ASP A 411 -5.77 -1.10 10.10
C ASP A 411 -6.84 -1.75 9.22
N ASN A 412 -8.02 -1.14 9.07
CA ASN A 412 -9.03 -1.64 8.13
C ASN A 412 -8.55 -1.58 6.66
N GLY A 413 -7.50 -0.80 6.35
CA GLY A 413 -6.88 -0.78 5.03
C GLY A 413 -6.25 -2.13 4.64
N ALA A 414 -5.89 -2.96 5.62
CA ALA A 414 -5.36 -4.30 5.40
C ALA A 414 -6.44 -5.33 5.03
N ILE A 415 -7.74 -5.00 5.11
CA ILE A 415 -8.81 -5.94 4.76
C ILE A 415 -8.81 -6.19 3.24
N PRO A 416 -8.64 -7.45 2.77
CA PRO A 416 -8.69 -7.77 1.35
C PRO A 416 -10.08 -7.53 0.76
N HIS A 417 -10.15 -7.13 -0.52
CA HIS A 417 -11.43 -6.85 -1.18
C HIS A 417 -12.37 -8.06 -1.23
N GLN A 418 -11.84 -9.29 -1.23
CA GLN A 418 -12.61 -10.53 -1.27
C GLN A 418 -13.58 -10.64 -0.09
N ILE A 419 -13.19 -10.19 1.11
CA ILE A 419 -14.06 -10.19 2.29
C ILE A 419 -15.30 -9.31 2.06
N HIS A 420 -15.11 -8.17 1.41
CA HIS A 420 -16.21 -7.27 1.04
C HIS A 420 -17.03 -7.80 -0.14
N GLN A 421 -16.37 -8.47 -1.09
CA GLN A 421 -17.02 -9.06 -2.27
C GLN A 421 -18.03 -10.13 -1.86
N TYR A 422 -17.67 -11.01 -0.94
CA TYR A 422 -18.57 -12.06 -0.44
C TYR A 422 -19.88 -11.49 0.08
N GLU A 423 -19.79 -10.43 0.88
CA GLU A 423 -20.94 -9.75 1.45
C GLU A 423 -21.75 -8.99 0.39
N LEU A 424 -21.07 -8.33 -0.56
CA LEU A 424 -21.70 -7.66 -1.69
C LEU A 424 -22.56 -8.62 -2.52
N GLU A 425 -21.99 -9.76 -2.90
CA GLU A 425 -22.66 -10.76 -3.72
C GLU A 425 -23.86 -11.36 -3.00
N LYS A 426 -23.73 -11.72 -1.73
CA LYS A 426 -24.85 -12.25 -0.93
C LYS A 426 -26.00 -11.26 -0.77
N ILE A 427 -25.71 -9.97 -0.54
CA ILE A 427 -26.74 -8.94 -0.46
C ILE A 427 -27.48 -8.81 -1.81
N ILE A 428 -26.75 -8.83 -2.93
CA ILE A 428 -27.35 -8.79 -4.27
C ILE A 428 -28.25 -10.00 -4.48
N ASP A 429 -27.74 -11.20 -4.21
CA ASP A 429 -28.44 -12.47 -4.44
C ASP A 429 -29.73 -12.56 -3.60
N ASN A 430 -29.68 -12.17 -2.32
CA ASN A 430 -30.85 -12.14 -1.44
C ASN A 430 -31.95 -11.19 -1.93
N GLN A 431 -31.58 -10.04 -2.50
CA GLN A 431 -32.54 -9.00 -2.91
C GLN A 431 -32.97 -9.12 -4.38
N ALA A 432 -32.20 -9.83 -5.21
CA ALA A 432 -32.44 -10.00 -6.64
C ALA A 432 -33.79 -10.69 -6.96
N GLN A 433 -34.28 -11.54 -6.06
CA GLN A 433 -35.60 -12.16 -6.19
C GLN A 433 -36.77 -11.16 -6.14
N TYR A 434 -36.59 -10.00 -5.48
CA TYR A 434 -37.62 -8.95 -5.39
C TYR A 434 -37.37 -7.79 -6.34
N TYR A 435 -36.11 -7.61 -6.74
CA TYR A 435 -35.66 -6.53 -7.60
C TYR A 435 -34.94 -7.09 -8.83
N PRO A 436 -35.67 -7.44 -9.91
CA PRO A 436 -35.11 -8.13 -11.08
C PRO A 436 -33.93 -7.39 -11.74
N PHE A 437 -33.90 -6.05 -11.66
CA PHE A 437 -32.79 -5.25 -12.19
C PHE A 437 -31.45 -5.57 -11.51
N LEU A 438 -31.45 -6.02 -10.25
CA LEU A 438 -30.23 -6.44 -9.55
C LEU A 438 -29.67 -7.72 -10.16
N ALA A 439 -30.52 -8.70 -10.48
CA ALA A 439 -30.10 -9.91 -11.19
C ALA A 439 -29.51 -9.55 -12.56
N GLN A 440 -30.20 -8.69 -13.32
CA GLN A 440 -29.78 -8.27 -14.66
C GLN A 440 -28.46 -7.47 -14.67
N ASN A 441 -28.16 -6.75 -13.59
CA ASN A 441 -26.95 -5.92 -13.48
C ASN A 441 -25.92 -6.49 -12.50
N ARG A 442 -26.08 -7.73 -12.02
CA ARG A 442 -25.19 -8.37 -11.03
C ARG A 442 -23.73 -8.26 -11.45
N ASP A 443 -23.41 -8.69 -12.66
CA ASP A 443 -22.03 -8.70 -13.18
C ASP A 443 -21.46 -7.29 -13.34
N LYS A 444 -22.28 -6.30 -13.71
CA LYS A 444 -21.85 -4.89 -13.77
C LYS A 444 -21.53 -4.36 -12.38
N ILE A 445 -22.37 -4.63 -11.38
CA ILE A 445 -22.15 -4.18 -9.99
C ILE A 445 -20.89 -4.83 -9.42
N ILE A 446 -20.70 -6.14 -9.64
CA ILE A 446 -19.49 -6.86 -9.23
C ILE A 446 -18.28 -6.30 -9.96
N SER A 447 -18.35 -6.05 -11.26
CA SER A 447 -17.26 -5.44 -12.04
C SER A 447 -16.91 -4.03 -11.54
N ILE A 448 -17.87 -3.19 -11.17
CA ILE A 448 -17.61 -1.89 -10.52
C ILE A 448 -16.77 -2.08 -9.24
N PHE A 449 -17.08 -3.12 -8.47
CA PHE A 449 -16.38 -3.46 -7.23
C PHE A 449 -14.98 -4.01 -7.51
N THR A 450 -14.84 -5.06 -8.30
CA THR A 450 -13.60 -5.84 -8.50
C THR A 450 -12.62 -5.20 -9.47
N PHE A 451 -13.07 -4.36 -10.41
CA PHE A 451 -12.16 -3.82 -11.42
C PHE A 451 -11.07 -2.93 -10.82
N LYS A 452 -9.81 -3.28 -11.08
CA LYS A 452 -8.61 -2.50 -10.82
C LYS A 452 -7.90 -2.30 -12.15
N LEU A 453 -7.77 -1.05 -12.57
CA LEU A 453 -7.07 -0.73 -13.80
C LEU A 453 -5.61 -1.20 -13.70
N PRO A 454 -5.13 -2.08 -14.60
CA PRO A 454 -3.75 -2.55 -14.55
C PRO A 454 -2.76 -1.39 -14.67
N TYR A 455 -1.65 -1.47 -13.95
CA TYR A 455 -0.71 -0.35 -13.85
C TYR A 455 -0.03 -0.03 -15.19
N TYR A 456 0.23 -1.07 -16.00
CA TYR A 456 0.84 -0.97 -17.33
C TYR A 456 -0.07 -0.36 -18.38
N ILE A 457 -1.36 -0.12 -18.10
CA ILE A 457 -2.27 0.60 -19.00
C ILE A 457 -2.15 2.11 -18.83
N GLY A 458 -1.87 2.54 -17.60
CA GLY A 458 -1.80 3.95 -17.27
C GLY A 458 -3.15 4.70 -17.38
N PRO A 459 -3.15 6.02 -17.61
CA PRO A 459 -4.37 6.81 -17.70
C PRO A 459 -5.15 6.60 -19.01
N LEU A 460 -6.45 6.27 -18.91
CA LEU A 460 -7.38 6.04 -20.04
C LEU A 460 -7.76 7.27 -20.89
N LYS A 461 -7.11 8.42 -20.65
CA LYS A 461 -7.38 9.63 -21.42
C LYS A 461 -6.65 9.58 -22.75
N THR A 462 -7.23 10.17 -23.79
CA THR A 462 -6.51 10.37 -25.04
C THR A 462 -5.57 11.58 -24.89
N GLY A 463 -4.29 11.42 -25.23
CA GLY A 463 -3.32 12.52 -25.31
C GLY A 463 -2.62 12.94 -24.01
N GLY A 464 -1.45 13.57 -24.20
CA GLY A 464 -0.56 14.11 -23.18
C GLY A 464 0.53 13.14 -22.70
N ASN A 465 1.61 13.69 -22.14
CA ASN A 465 2.91 13.02 -21.91
C ASN A 465 2.87 11.76 -21.00
N PHE A 466 1.75 11.51 -20.33
CA PHE A 466 1.58 10.41 -19.37
C PHE A 466 0.46 9.43 -19.75
N ALA A 467 -0.05 9.47 -20.97
CA ALA A 467 -1.05 8.52 -21.46
C ALA A 467 -0.43 7.68 -22.58
N TRP A 468 -0.53 6.36 -22.46
CA TRP A 468 0.02 5.41 -23.42
C TRP A 468 -0.93 4.24 -23.73
N SER A 469 -2.08 4.17 -23.04
CA SER A 469 -3.10 3.16 -23.31
C SER A 469 -3.53 3.18 -24.77
N VAL A 470 -3.57 2.01 -25.40
CA VAL A 470 -4.05 1.77 -26.75
C VAL A 470 -5.52 1.36 -26.69
N LYS A 471 -6.35 1.98 -27.52
CA LYS A 471 -7.79 1.73 -27.59
C LYS A 471 -8.10 0.92 -28.83
N LYS A 472 -8.91 -0.13 -28.68
CA LYS A 472 -9.49 -0.89 -29.80
C LYS A 472 -10.64 -0.13 -30.46
N LYS A 473 -11.41 0.62 -29.66
CA LYS A 473 -12.62 1.33 -30.09
C LYS A 473 -12.72 2.71 -29.42
N ASP A 474 -13.36 3.65 -30.10
CA ASP A 474 -13.74 4.93 -29.50
C ASP A 474 -14.99 4.77 -28.63
N GLY A 475 -15.06 5.56 -27.56
CA GLY A 475 -16.20 5.58 -26.65
C GLY A 475 -15.84 5.64 -25.17
N VAL A 476 -16.87 5.51 -24.32
CA VAL A 476 -16.72 5.53 -22.87
C VAL A 476 -16.28 4.16 -22.38
N ILE A 477 -15.22 4.14 -21.58
CA ILE A 477 -14.68 2.92 -20.97
C ILE A 477 -15.31 2.75 -19.58
N TYR A 478 -15.87 1.58 -19.36
CA TYR A 478 -16.47 1.09 -18.13
C TYR A 478 -15.71 -0.13 -17.62
N PRO A 479 -15.86 -0.48 -16.34
CA PRO A 479 -15.32 -1.73 -15.80
C PRO A 479 -15.70 -2.99 -16.60
N TRP A 480 -16.96 -3.07 -17.05
CA TRP A 480 -17.52 -4.27 -17.70
C TRP A 480 -17.33 -4.33 -19.21
N ASN A 481 -16.76 -3.31 -19.85
CA ASN A 481 -16.43 -3.33 -21.28
C ASN A 481 -14.94 -3.08 -21.54
N TYR A 482 -14.10 -3.17 -20.50
CA TYR A 482 -12.69 -2.82 -20.57
C TYR A 482 -11.96 -3.61 -21.67
N ASP A 483 -12.12 -4.93 -21.73
CA ASP A 483 -11.42 -5.82 -22.67
C ASP A 483 -11.82 -5.58 -24.14
N GLU A 484 -13.04 -5.08 -24.36
CA GLU A 484 -13.54 -4.72 -25.68
C GLU A 484 -13.00 -3.36 -26.16
N MET A 485 -12.69 -2.47 -25.23
CA MET A 485 -12.32 -1.08 -25.50
C MET A 485 -10.81 -0.85 -25.50
N ILE A 486 -10.06 -1.58 -24.67
CA ILE A 486 -8.62 -1.44 -24.48
C ILE A 486 -7.87 -2.61 -25.09
N ASP A 487 -6.77 -2.28 -25.75
CA ASP A 487 -5.78 -3.24 -26.19
C ASP A 487 -4.74 -3.40 -25.08
N ASP A 488 -4.91 -4.45 -24.28
CA ASP A 488 -4.12 -4.70 -23.09
C ASP A 488 -2.66 -4.98 -23.45
N GLU A 489 -2.43 -5.86 -24.43
CA GLU A 489 -1.11 -6.24 -24.93
C GLU A 489 -0.38 -5.05 -25.56
N ALA A 490 -1.03 -4.32 -26.48
CA ALA A 490 -0.40 -3.16 -27.12
C ALA A 490 -0.15 -2.01 -26.12
N SER A 491 -0.96 -1.90 -25.07
CA SER A 491 -0.71 -0.93 -23.99
C SER A 491 0.47 -1.34 -23.12
N ALA A 492 0.61 -2.63 -22.81
CA ALA A 492 1.72 -3.17 -22.03
C ALA A 492 3.06 -3.04 -22.79
N GLU A 493 3.07 -3.31 -24.09
CA GLU A 493 4.23 -3.09 -24.96
C GLU A 493 4.66 -1.61 -24.94
N LYS A 494 3.74 -0.68 -25.20
CA LYS A 494 4.01 0.77 -25.12
C LYS A 494 4.48 1.23 -23.74
N PHE A 495 4.08 0.55 -22.68
CA PHE A 495 4.54 0.83 -21.32
C PHE A 495 6.00 0.44 -21.12
N ILE A 496 6.43 -0.70 -21.65
CA ILE A 496 7.81 -1.16 -21.57
C ILE A 496 8.70 -0.34 -22.49
N ASP A 497 8.31 -0.13 -23.75
CA ASP A 497 9.14 0.55 -24.76
C ASP A 497 9.52 1.97 -24.35
N ARG A 498 8.57 2.71 -23.79
CA ARG A 498 8.83 4.09 -23.32
C ARG A 498 9.81 4.19 -22.14
N MET A 499 10.11 3.07 -21.48
CA MET A 499 11.02 2.99 -20.33
C MET A 499 12.29 2.18 -20.65
N ARG A 500 12.37 1.60 -21.85
CA ARG A 500 13.50 0.78 -22.27
C ARG A 500 14.72 1.66 -22.52
N ASN A 501 15.86 1.23 -21.98
CA ASN A 501 17.12 1.92 -22.22
C ASN A 501 17.68 1.54 -23.60
N HIS A 502 18.52 2.42 -24.14
CA HIS A 502 19.32 2.14 -25.33
C HIS A 502 20.73 1.75 -24.91
N CYS A 503 21.43 1.02 -25.78
CA CYS A 503 22.79 0.57 -25.54
C CYS A 503 23.75 1.77 -25.49
N THR A 504 24.60 1.83 -24.46
CA THR A 504 25.61 2.88 -24.31
C THR A 504 26.60 2.93 -25.50
N TYR A 505 26.86 1.78 -26.13
CA TYR A 505 27.79 1.65 -27.25
C TYR A 505 27.11 1.76 -28.62
N LEU A 506 25.82 1.42 -28.70
CA LEU A 506 25.00 1.45 -29.91
C LEU A 506 23.72 2.25 -29.59
N PRO A 507 23.76 3.59 -29.63
CA PRO A 507 22.65 4.43 -29.15
C PRO A 507 21.33 4.22 -29.88
N ASP A 508 21.36 3.66 -31.09
CA ASP A 508 20.18 3.35 -31.90
C ASP A 508 19.59 1.95 -31.60
N GLU A 509 20.28 1.14 -30.79
CA GLU A 509 19.87 -0.22 -30.43
C GLU A 509 19.35 -0.27 -28.98
N GLU A 510 18.28 -1.02 -28.78
CA GLU A 510 17.71 -1.23 -27.45
C GLU A 510 18.51 -2.28 -26.64
N VAL A 511 18.48 -2.16 -25.31
CA VAL A 511 19.14 -3.16 -24.45
C VAL A 511 18.37 -4.48 -24.43
N LEU A 512 19.10 -5.59 -24.27
CA LEU A 512 18.51 -6.90 -24.05
C LEU A 512 17.83 -6.98 -22.67
N PRO A 513 16.79 -7.82 -22.51
CA PRO A 513 16.26 -8.18 -21.20
C PRO A 513 17.38 -8.72 -20.29
N LYS A 514 17.38 -8.33 -19.02
CA LYS A 514 18.37 -8.78 -18.02
C LYS A 514 18.43 -10.31 -17.89
N ASN A 515 17.30 -10.98 -18.07
CA ASN A 515 17.19 -12.44 -18.02
C ASN A 515 17.22 -13.11 -19.41
N SER A 516 17.68 -12.40 -20.45
CA SER A 516 17.98 -13.02 -21.74
C SER A 516 19.10 -14.05 -21.57
N LEU A 517 18.93 -15.25 -22.13
CA LEU A 517 19.98 -16.28 -22.11
C LEU A 517 21.30 -15.77 -22.69
N LEU A 518 21.24 -14.95 -23.74
CA LEU A 518 22.42 -14.35 -24.36
C LEU A 518 23.13 -13.39 -23.39
N TYR A 519 22.37 -12.61 -22.63
CA TYR A 519 22.93 -11.66 -21.67
C TYR A 519 23.49 -12.38 -20.44
N GLN A 520 22.79 -13.39 -19.92
CA GLN A 520 23.29 -14.23 -18.82
C GLN A 520 24.56 -14.98 -19.20
N GLU A 521 24.61 -15.57 -20.41
CA GLU A 521 25.81 -16.23 -20.92
C GLU A 521 26.98 -15.24 -21.07
N TYR A 522 26.71 -14.03 -21.59
CA TYR A 522 27.71 -12.97 -21.64
C TYR A 522 28.26 -12.64 -20.24
N GLU A 523 27.42 -12.51 -19.22
CA GLU A 523 27.86 -12.22 -17.84
C GLU A 523 28.75 -13.33 -17.29
N VAL A 524 28.34 -14.59 -17.42
CA VAL A 524 29.15 -15.76 -17.00
C VAL A 524 30.50 -15.77 -17.71
N ARG A 525 30.51 -15.62 -19.04
CA ARG A 525 31.75 -15.65 -19.82
C ARG A 525 32.67 -14.48 -19.50
N ASN A 526 32.11 -13.29 -19.28
CA ASN A 526 32.89 -12.11 -18.91
C ASN A 526 33.55 -12.27 -17.54
N GLU A 527 32.89 -12.92 -16.58
CA GLU A 527 33.48 -13.26 -15.29
C GLU A 527 34.57 -14.34 -15.43
N LEU A 528 34.29 -15.44 -16.13
CA LEU A 528 35.23 -16.54 -16.35
C LEU A 528 36.53 -16.08 -17.01
N LYS A 529 36.46 -15.12 -17.95
CA LYS A 529 37.62 -14.57 -18.66
C LYS A 529 38.64 -13.89 -17.73
N ASN A 530 38.20 -13.42 -16.57
CA ASN A 530 39.04 -12.74 -15.59
C ASN A 530 39.60 -13.70 -14.52
N ILE A 531 39.13 -14.95 -14.47
CA ILE A 531 39.64 -15.93 -13.52
C ILE A 531 41.05 -16.35 -13.90
N THR A 532 41.95 -16.32 -12.92
CA THR A 532 43.30 -16.85 -13.03
C THR A 532 43.50 -18.01 -12.05
N VAL A 533 44.21 -19.04 -12.51
CA VAL A 533 44.64 -20.18 -11.71
C VAL A 533 46.15 -20.24 -11.79
N ASN A 534 46.83 -20.13 -10.65
CA ASN A 534 48.30 -20.06 -10.57
C ASN A 534 48.94 -18.96 -11.44
N GLY A 535 48.25 -17.83 -11.61
CA GLY A 535 48.73 -16.70 -12.41
C GLY A 535 48.40 -16.78 -13.90
N GLU A 536 47.86 -17.91 -14.39
CA GLU A 536 47.45 -18.07 -15.78
C GLU A 536 45.93 -17.96 -15.94
N ARG A 537 45.47 -17.34 -17.04
CA ARG A 537 44.05 -17.27 -17.37
C ARG A 537 43.54 -18.62 -17.86
N LEU A 538 42.25 -18.89 -17.63
CA LEU A 538 41.60 -20.08 -18.18
C LEU A 538 41.62 -20.07 -19.72
N SER A 539 41.96 -21.19 -20.35
CA SER A 539 41.85 -21.35 -21.80
C SER A 539 40.39 -21.35 -22.24
N THR A 540 40.15 -21.05 -23.52
CA THR A 540 38.79 -21.02 -24.10
C THR A 540 38.08 -22.36 -23.94
N ASP A 541 38.77 -23.48 -24.14
CA ASP A 541 38.18 -24.82 -24.00
C ASP A 541 37.74 -25.10 -22.55
N VAL A 542 38.55 -24.68 -21.57
CA VAL A 542 38.20 -24.82 -20.15
C VAL A 542 37.03 -23.93 -19.77
N GLN A 543 36.97 -22.70 -20.31
CA GLN A 543 35.82 -21.82 -20.09
C GLN A 543 34.53 -22.43 -20.65
N ASN A 544 34.57 -22.99 -21.87
CA ASN A 544 33.43 -23.67 -22.48
C ASN A 544 32.98 -24.88 -21.66
N ASP A 545 33.91 -25.73 -21.22
CA ASP A 545 33.56 -26.92 -20.42
C ASP A 545 32.94 -26.56 -19.07
N ILE A 546 33.41 -25.47 -18.44
CA ILE A 546 32.81 -24.93 -17.20
C ILE A 546 31.39 -24.45 -17.45
N VAL A 547 31.14 -23.72 -18.54
CA VAL A 547 29.78 -23.27 -18.89
C VAL A 547 28.88 -24.50 -19.10
N ASP A 548 29.27 -25.41 -19.99
CA ASP A 548 28.45 -26.53 -20.44
C ASP A 548 28.19 -27.61 -19.40
N ARG A 549 29.10 -27.79 -18.44
CA ARG A 549 29.00 -28.87 -17.43
C ARG A 549 28.68 -28.41 -16.03
N LEU A 550 28.79 -27.11 -15.76
CA LEU A 550 28.56 -26.57 -14.42
C LEU A 550 27.41 -25.58 -14.42
N PHE A 551 27.47 -24.53 -15.24
CA PHE A 551 26.42 -23.49 -15.26
C PHE A 551 25.11 -23.96 -15.91
N THR A 552 25.12 -25.01 -16.73
CA THR A 552 23.89 -25.65 -17.25
C THR A 552 23.22 -26.60 -16.26
N MET A 553 23.97 -27.10 -15.27
CA MET A 553 23.47 -28.10 -14.30
C MET A 553 23.14 -27.47 -12.94
N GLU A 554 23.79 -26.35 -12.61
CA GLU A 554 23.73 -25.72 -11.30
C GLU A 554 23.28 -24.27 -11.45
N SER A 555 22.25 -23.87 -10.71
CA SER A 555 21.77 -22.47 -10.69
C SER A 555 22.76 -21.50 -10.06
N SER A 556 23.67 -21.99 -9.20
CA SER A 556 24.77 -21.20 -8.65
C SER A 556 26.06 -22.00 -8.52
N VAL A 557 27.15 -21.37 -8.96
CA VAL A 557 28.48 -21.96 -9.00
C VAL A 557 29.37 -21.31 -7.95
N THR A 558 29.72 -22.09 -6.92
CA THR A 558 30.67 -21.64 -5.90
C THR A 558 32.09 -22.02 -6.29
N ARG A 559 33.08 -21.34 -5.69
CA ARG A 559 34.50 -21.70 -5.82
C ARG A 559 34.77 -23.19 -5.56
N LYS A 560 34.07 -23.80 -4.59
CA LYS A 560 34.22 -25.23 -4.26
C LYS A 560 33.76 -26.13 -5.41
N LYS A 561 32.61 -25.82 -6.03
CA LYS A 561 32.09 -26.54 -7.21
C LYS A 561 33.02 -26.37 -8.42
N LEU A 562 33.49 -25.14 -8.64
CA LEU A 562 34.45 -24.81 -9.70
C LEU A 562 35.73 -25.65 -9.57
N ILE A 563 36.35 -25.69 -8.38
CA ILE A 563 37.56 -26.48 -8.13
C ILE A 563 37.30 -27.99 -8.33
N ALA A 564 36.16 -28.49 -7.85
CA ALA A 564 35.81 -29.90 -7.98
C ALA A 564 35.72 -30.33 -9.46
N ILE A 565 35.16 -29.49 -10.32
CA ILE A 565 35.09 -29.76 -11.76
C ILE A 565 36.47 -29.64 -12.41
N SER A 566 37.30 -28.67 -12.02
CA SER A 566 38.67 -28.54 -12.54
C SER A 566 39.55 -29.76 -12.23
N ILE A 567 39.38 -30.37 -11.05
CA ILE A 567 40.07 -31.63 -10.69
C ILE A 567 39.60 -32.77 -11.59
N LYS A 568 38.28 -32.88 -11.83
CA LYS A 568 37.71 -33.88 -12.76
C LYS A 568 38.21 -33.70 -14.20
N ILE A 569 38.30 -32.45 -14.68
CA ILE A 569 38.80 -32.11 -16.03
C ILE A 569 40.29 -32.46 -16.15
N ARG A 570 41.11 -32.14 -15.13
CA ARG A 570 42.53 -32.52 -15.10
C ARG A 570 42.74 -34.04 -15.15
N TYR A 571 41.91 -34.80 -14.45
CA TYR A 571 41.97 -36.27 -14.48
C TYR A 571 41.58 -36.84 -15.84
N MET A 572 40.58 -36.28 -16.53
CA MET A 572 40.18 -36.70 -17.89
C MET A 572 41.24 -36.40 -18.96
N ILE A 573 41.95 -35.27 -18.86
CA ILE A 573 43.03 -34.91 -19.80
C ILE A 573 44.29 -35.77 -19.59
N LEU A 574 44.49 -36.33 -18.39
CA LEU A 574 45.61 -37.25 -18.07
C LEU A 574 45.28 -38.73 -18.36
N THR A 575 44.05 -39.06 -18.73
CA THR A 575 43.59 -40.43 -19.03
C THR A 575 43.16 -40.65 -20.49
N LEU A 576 43.37 -39.64 -21.35
CA LEU A 576 43.41 -39.75 -22.81
C LEU A 576 44.88 -39.66 -23.24
#